data_AF-A0A832YHX8-F1
#
_entry.id   AF-A0A832YHX8-F1
#
_cell.length_a   1.000
_cell.length_b   1.000
_cell.length_c   1.000
_cell.angle_alpha   90.00
_cell.angle_beta   90.00
_cell.angle_gamma   90.00
#
_symmetry.space_group_name_H-M   'P 1'
#
loop_
_entity.id
_entity.type
_entity.pdbx_description
1 polymer ?
#
loop_
_entity_poly.entity_id
_entity_poly.type
_entity_poly.pdbx_seq_one_letter_code
_entity_poly.pdbx_strand_id
1 'polypeptide(L)'
;MALEGPRVLAQVLTGTDVTTGPEGAIITAIGPWGVVDGTANAAVQRDYFDLSGYNRDFLTTFVSGVEMQEPGPLAGSDENNQLIEIVSTEFIDDTNITNFLGGNGFNGPGFTRSTDSMDQVVYGRRRLYTFEVAIAPVIPKLWHTSTWGTCSALTSDKLHITRIIVTSTAGITFVSDLNVVLAVIVAKEDELPFLMRQKRSYELA
;
A
#
# COMPACT_ATOMS: atom_id res chain seq x y z
N MET A 1 12.63 -30.30 -6.53
CA MET A 1 12.94 -29.17 -5.63
C MET A 1 11.66 -28.85 -4.88
N ALA A 2 11.63 -28.93 -3.55
CA ALA A 2 10.38 -28.76 -2.80
C ALA A 2 9.94 -27.29 -2.86
N LEU A 3 8.84 -27.03 -3.57
CA LEU A 3 8.23 -25.70 -3.67
C LEU A 3 7.67 -25.23 -2.32
N GLU A 4 7.47 -26.15 -1.38
CA GLU A 4 7.00 -25.91 -0.03
C GLU A 4 8.07 -25.30 0.90
N GLY A 5 7.61 -24.72 2.00
CA GLY A 5 8.41 -24.13 3.07
C GLY A 5 8.40 -22.60 3.08
N PRO A 6 9.17 -22.01 4.02
CA PRO A 6 9.24 -20.56 4.17
C PRO A 6 9.95 -19.91 2.98
N ARG A 7 9.47 -18.74 2.57
CA ARG A 7 10.07 -17.87 1.55
C ARG A 7 9.99 -16.42 2.02
N VAL A 8 10.92 -15.62 1.54
CA VAL A 8 10.92 -14.16 1.73
C VAL A 8 10.91 -13.54 0.35
N LEU A 9 9.89 -12.72 0.09
CA LEU A 9 9.77 -11.93 -1.12
C LEU A 9 10.10 -10.48 -0.76
N ALA A 10 10.82 -9.78 -1.64
CA ALA A 10 11.18 -8.39 -1.42
C ALA A 10 10.95 -7.60 -2.71
N GLN A 11 10.31 -6.44 -2.58
CA GLN A 11 10.06 -5.51 -3.68
C GLN A 11 10.48 -4.11 -3.25
N VAL A 12 11.30 -3.46 -4.08
CA VAL A 12 11.74 -2.09 -3.84
C VAL A 12 10.91 -1.13 -4.67
N LEU A 13 10.21 -0.23 -3.99
CA LEU A 13 9.48 0.87 -4.59
C LEU A 13 10.35 2.12 -4.55
N THR A 14 10.61 2.69 -5.73
CA THR A 14 11.38 3.93 -5.88
C THR A 14 10.61 5.11 -5.30
N GLY A 15 11.29 5.93 -4.50
CA GLY A 15 10.84 7.21 -4.02
C GLY A 15 10.65 8.23 -5.14
N THR A 16 10.18 9.43 -4.77
CA THR A 16 9.99 10.54 -5.71
C THR A 16 10.07 11.87 -5.00
N ASP A 17 10.32 12.90 -5.79
CA ASP A 17 10.08 14.28 -5.39
C ASP A 17 8.69 14.66 -5.92
N VAL A 18 7.82 15.14 -5.04
CA VAL A 18 6.50 15.67 -5.39
C VAL A 18 6.55 17.18 -5.21
N THR A 19 6.30 17.93 -6.28
CA THR A 19 6.15 19.39 -6.19
C THR A 19 4.68 19.75 -6.25
N THR A 20 4.23 20.57 -5.31
CA THR A 20 2.85 20.99 -5.16
C THR A 20 2.69 22.49 -5.29
N GLY A 21 1.58 22.88 -5.91
CA GLY A 21 1.11 24.26 -6.02
C GLY A 21 0.16 24.63 -4.89
N PRO A 22 -0.60 25.72 -5.07
CA PRO A 22 -1.64 26.12 -4.12
C PRO A 22 -2.58 24.96 -3.77
N GLU A 23 -3.03 24.92 -2.51
CA GLU A 23 -3.94 23.88 -1.98
C GLU A 23 -3.39 22.45 -2.06
N GLY A 24 -2.08 22.28 -2.25
CA GLY A 24 -1.44 20.97 -2.32
C GLY A 24 -1.60 20.28 -3.68
N ALA A 25 -2.07 20.98 -4.71
CA ALA A 25 -2.23 20.41 -6.04
C ALA A 25 -0.89 19.95 -6.62
N ILE A 26 -0.78 18.68 -7.03
CA ILE A 26 0.45 18.11 -7.55
C ILE A 26 0.74 18.68 -8.93
N ILE A 27 1.88 19.35 -9.05
CA ILE A 27 2.39 19.92 -10.32
C ILE A 27 3.26 18.88 -11.02
N THR A 28 4.13 18.21 -10.26
CA THR A 28 5.00 17.14 -10.78
C THR A 28 5.17 16.04 -9.76
N ALA A 29 5.05 14.79 -10.21
CA ALA A 29 5.59 13.59 -9.58
C ALA A 29 6.51 12.90 -10.59
N ILE A 30 7.66 12.42 -10.15
CA ILE A 30 8.72 11.91 -11.03
C ILE A 30 8.75 10.39 -10.99
N GLY A 31 9.14 9.75 -12.10
CA GLY A 31 9.38 8.31 -12.14
C GLY A 31 8.07 7.50 -12.14
N PRO A 32 7.97 6.43 -11.31
CA PRO A 32 6.82 5.51 -11.33
C PRO A 32 5.56 6.05 -10.64
N TRP A 33 5.56 7.32 -10.22
CA TRP A 33 4.45 7.97 -9.53
C TRP A 33 3.53 8.68 -10.52
N GLY A 34 2.24 8.33 -10.49
CA GLY A 34 1.18 9.00 -11.24
C GLY A 34 0.35 9.92 -10.34
N VAL A 35 -0.21 10.98 -10.90
CA VAL A 35 -1.28 11.75 -10.22
C VAL A 35 -2.55 10.91 -10.20
N VAL A 36 -3.27 10.91 -9.09
CA VAL A 36 -4.52 10.16 -8.95
C VAL A 36 -5.64 10.89 -9.68
N ASP A 37 -6.28 10.23 -10.65
CA ASP A 37 -7.44 10.80 -11.33
C ASP A 37 -8.60 11.05 -10.35
N GLY A 38 -9.21 12.24 -10.42
CA GLY A 38 -10.31 12.64 -9.54
C GLY A 38 -9.90 13.40 -8.28
N THR A 39 -8.59 13.53 -8.00
CA THR A 39 -8.09 14.44 -6.97
C THR A 39 -6.79 15.13 -7.37
N ALA A 40 -6.66 16.42 -7.08
CA ALA A 40 -5.46 17.18 -7.44
C ALA A 40 -4.30 16.97 -6.47
N ASN A 41 -4.54 16.46 -5.27
CA ASN A 41 -3.58 16.50 -4.16
C ASN A 41 -3.02 15.13 -3.76
N ALA A 42 -3.12 14.13 -4.63
CA ALA A 42 -2.59 12.80 -4.37
C ALA A 42 -1.80 12.24 -5.56
N ALA A 43 -0.68 11.61 -5.26
CA ALA A 43 0.10 10.82 -6.22
C ALA A 43 0.22 9.38 -5.71
N VAL A 44 0.32 8.46 -6.65
CA VAL A 44 0.29 7.02 -6.39
C VAL A 44 1.38 6.30 -7.17
N GLN A 45 2.04 5.37 -6.50
CA GLN A 45 2.92 4.37 -7.09
C GLN A 45 2.29 2.99 -6.86
N ARG A 46 2.31 2.16 -7.91
CA ARG A 46 1.74 0.81 -7.85
C ARG A 46 2.75 -0.22 -8.34
N ASP A 47 2.77 -1.35 -7.67
CA ASP A 47 3.61 -2.50 -8.02
C ASP A 47 2.92 -3.81 -7.57
N TYR A 48 3.56 -4.96 -7.75
CA TYR A 48 3.02 -6.24 -7.28
C TYR A 48 4.08 -7.30 -7.00
N PHE A 49 3.77 -8.23 -6.08
CA PHE A 49 4.44 -9.53 -6.01
C PHE A 49 3.75 -10.51 -6.95
N ASP A 50 4.52 -11.19 -7.81
CA ASP A 50 4.04 -12.31 -8.61
C ASP A 50 4.11 -13.60 -7.78
N LEU A 51 2.94 -14.15 -7.45
CA LEU A 51 2.77 -15.40 -6.72
C LEU A 51 2.38 -16.58 -7.62
N SER A 52 2.28 -16.38 -8.93
CA SER A 52 1.82 -17.41 -9.88
C SER A 52 2.74 -18.65 -9.90
N GLY A 53 4.02 -18.48 -9.57
CA GLY A 53 4.96 -19.58 -9.37
C GLY A 53 4.78 -20.37 -8.07
N TYR A 54 4.13 -19.78 -7.06
CA TYR A 54 3.96 -20.36 -5.72
C TYR A 54 2.57 -20.98 -5.50
N ASN A 55 1.54 -20.50 -6.19
CA ASN A 55 0.17 -21.01 -6.10
C ASN A 55 -0.15 -22.07 -7.17
N ARG A 56 0.71 -23.09 -7.35
CA ARG A 56 0.51 -24.17 -8.33
C ARG A 56 0.06 -25.46 -7.66
N ASP A 57 -0.80 -26.23 -8.33
CA ASP A 57 -1.09 -27.64 -8.02
C ASP A 57 -1.31 -27.93 -6.51
N PHE A 58 -2.29 -27.26 -5.90
CA PHE A 58 -2.67 -27.37 -4.47
C PHE A 58 -1.74 -26.69 -3.45
N LEU A 59 -0.81 -25.86 -3.91
CA LEU A 59 -0.02 -25.01 -3.03
C LEU A 59 -0.73 -23.69 -2.75
N THR A 60 -0.77 -23.33 -1.48
CA THR A 60 -1.31 -22.06 -0.98
C THR A 60 -0.17 -21.24 -0.39
N THR A 61 -0.18 -19.94 -0.67
CA THR A 61 0.71 -18.97 -0.03
C THR A 61 0.06 -18.40 1.23
N PHE A 62 0.67 -18.66 2.38
CA PHE A 62 0.27 -18.10 3.66
C PHE A 62 1.18 -16.93 4.01
N VAL A 63 0.62 -15.73 4.16
CA VAL A 63 1.38 -14.55 4.59
C VAL A 63 1.59 -14.63 6.10
N SER A 64 2.84 -14.74 6.53
CA SER A 64 3.20 -14.77 7.96
C SER A 64 3.58 -13.39 8.50
N GLY A 65 4.01 -12.48 7.63
CA GLY A 65 4.33 -11.11 8.02
C GLY A 65 4.62 -10.20 6.82
N VAL A 66 4.35 -8.92 7.02
CA VAL A 66 4.70 -7.84 6.09
C VAL A 66 5.54 -6.84 6.86
N GLU A 67 6.71 -6.50 6.32
CA GLU A 67 7.58 -5.46 6.85
C GLU A 67 7.81 -4.41 5.77
N MET A 68 7.73 -3.14 6.18
CA MET A 68 7.90 -1.98 5.31
C MET A 68 9.07 -1.15 5.81
N GLN A 69 10.21 -1.31 5.15
CA GLN A 69 11.50 -0.73 5.53
C GLN A 69 11.80 0.49 4.67
N GLU A 70 12.12 1.61 5.31
CA GLU A 70 12.48 2.86 4.62
C GLU A 70 13.84 3.35 5.12
N PRO A 71 14.65 3.96 4.23
CA PRO A 71 15.97 4.47 4.60
C PRO A 71 15.88 5.76 5.43
N GLY A 72 14.74 6.45 5.42
CA GLY A 72 14.56 7.71 6.14
C GLY A 72 13.12 8.24 6.06
N PRO A 73 12.81 9.29 6.85
CA PRO A 73 11.50 9.93 6.86
C PRO A 73 11.23 10.65 5.54
N LEU A 74 9.99 11.12 5.36
CA LEU A 74 9.73 12.19 4.41
C LEU A 74 10.62 13.40 4.75
N ALA A 75 11.02 14.14 3.72
CA ALA A 75 11.66 15.43 3.85
C ALA A 75 10.96 16.42 2.91
N GLY A 76 11.20 17.71 3.07
CA GLY A 76 10.62 18.70 2.16
C GLY A 76 10.20 19.99 2.84
N SER A 77 9.36 20.76 2.16
CA SER A 77 8.80 22.03 2.63
C SER A 77 7.27 22.04 2.71
N ASP A 78 6.58 20.97 2.29
CA ASP A 78 5.12 20.84 2.48
C ASP A 78 4.78 20.49 3.94
N GLU A 79 3.93 21.31 4.56
CA GLU A 79 3.59 21.26 5.98
C GLU A 79 2.75 20.07 6.40
N ASN A 80 1.96 19.48 5.49
CA ASN A 80 0.97 18.47 5.84
C ASN A 80 0.94 17.39 4.78
N ASN A 81 1.56 16.26 5.12
CA ASN A 81 1.68 15.12 4.23
C ASN A 81 1.06 13.88 4.87
N GLN A 82 0.42 13.06 4.04
CA GLN A 82 -0.05 11.75 4.43
C GLN A 82 0.50 10.70 3.48
N LEU A 83 1.18 9.69 4.03
CA LEU A 83 1.66 8.54 3.27
C LEU A 83 0.83 7.31 3.65
N ILE A 84 0.28 6.65 2.64
CA ILE A 84 -0.56 5.46 2.79
C ILE A 84 0.05 4.35 1.95
N GLU A 85 0.26 3.18 2.54
CA GLU A 85 0.81 2.01 1.88
C GLU A 85 -0.11 0.83 2.14
N ILE A 86 -0.49 0.13 1.08
CA ILE A 86 -1.44 -0.96 1.13
C ILE A 86 -0.88 -2.13 0.33
N VAL A 87 -0.90 -3.31 0.93
CA VAL A 87 -0.70 -4.60 0.27
C VAL A 87 -2.05 -5.30 0.26
N SER A 88 -2.56 -5.57 -0.94
CA SER A 88 -3.90 -6.13 -1.16
C SER A 88 -3.88 -7.23 -2.20
N THR A 89 -4.88 -8.13 -2.14
CA THR A 89 -5.10 -9.12 -3.19
C THR A 89 -5.64 -8.52 -4.48
N GLU A 90 -6.28 -7.35 -4.37
CA GLU A 90 -6.92 -6.65 -5.49
C GLU A 90 -6.23 -5.32 -5.79
N PHE A 91 -6.36 -4.90 -7.03
CA PHE A 91 -5.84 -3.64 -7.51
C PHE A 91 -6.68 -2.48 -6.99
N ILE A 92 -6.04 -1.50 -6.36
CA ILE A 92 -6.71 -0.28 -5.88
C ILE A 92 -6.58 0.79 -6.96
N ASP A 93 -7.67 1.04 -7.67
CA ASP A 93 -7.75 2.05 -8.73
C ASP A 93 -7.87 3.49 -8.18
N ASP A 94 -7.79 4.48 -9.06
CA ASP A 94 -7.86 5.90 -8.69
C ASP A 94 -9.23 6.30 -8.12
N THR A 95 -10.31 5.61 -8.51
CA THR A 95 -11.65 5.85 -7.99
C THR A 95 -11.74 5.43 -6.52
N ASN A 96 -11.22 4.25 -6.17
CA ASN A 96 -11.14 3.77 -4.80
C ASN A 96 -10.21 4.63 -3.95
N ILE A 97 -9.10 5.12 -4.50
CA ILE A 97 -8.24 6.08 -3.79
C ILE A 97 -9.01 7.37 -3.52
N THR A 98 -9.66 7.96 -4.52
CA THR A 98 -10.43 9.21 -4.35
C THR A 98 -11.54 9.04 -3.30
N ASN A 99 -12.26 7.92 -3.33
CA ASN A 99 -13.30 7.60 -2.34
C ASN A 99 -12.72 7.46 -0.92
N PHE A 100 -11.57 6.81 -0.79
CA PHE A 100 -10.85 6.66 0.48
C PHE A 100 -10.43 8.01 1.07
N LEU A 101 -9.86 8.88 0.24
CA LEU A 101 -9.39 10.21 0.63
C LEU A 101 -10.56 11.14 0.99
N GLY A 102 -11.63 11.15 0.18
CA GLY A 102 -12.85 11.93 0.46
C GLY A 102 -13.57 11.49 1.73
N GLY A 103 -13.39 10.24 2.16
CA GLY A 103 -13.95 9.69 3.39
C GLY A 103 -13.12 9.92 4.65
N ASN A 104 -12.07 10.77 4.63
CA ASN A 104 -11.11 10.95 5.73
C ASN A 104 -10.43 9.65 6.20
N GLY A 105 -10.39 8.65 5.33
CA GLY A 105 -9.86 7.33 5.64
C GLY A 105 -10.88 6.27 6.08
N PHE A 106 -12.14 6.63 6.32
CA PHE A 106 -13.16 5.65 6.75
C PHE A 106 -13.70 4.78 5.60
N ASN A 107 -13.49 5.21 4.36
CA ASN A 107 -13.92 4.51 3.16
C ASN A 107 -12.78 3.70 2.52
N GLY A 108 -11.66 3.53 3.21
CA GLY A 108 -10.50 2.81 2.68
C GLY A 108 -10.70 1.30 2.66
N PRO A 109 -9.94 0.56 1.84
CA PRO A 109 -10.03 -0.89 1.76
C PRO A 109 -10.03 -1.53 3.15
N GLY A 110 -11.04 -2.36 3.41
CA GLY A 110 -11.21 -3.06 4.68
C GLY A 110 -11.98 -2.32 5.78
N PHE A 111 -12.46 -1.10 5.54
CA PHE A 111 -13.29 -0.39 6.51
C PHE A 111 -14.78 -0.43 6.14
N THR A 112 -15.65 -0.13 7.12
CA THR A 112 -17.12 -0.33 7.03
C THR A 112 -17.81 0.48 5.92
N ARG A 113 -17.16 1.50 5.37
CA ARG A 113 -17.69 2.33 4.28
C ARG A 113 -16.95 2.13 2.96
N SER A 114 -16.11 1.10 2.89
CA SER A 114 -15.40 0.68 1.69
C SER A 114 -16.27 -0.21 0.82
N THR A 115 -16.03 -0.18 -0.49
CA THR A 115 -16.48 -1.24 -1.41
C THR A 115 -15.66 -2.52 -1.23
N ASP A 116 -14.41 -2.38 -0.80
CA ASP A 116 -13.46 -3.48 -0.68
C ASP A 116 -13.46 -4.05 0.74
N SER A 117 -13.47 -5.39 0.84
CA SER A 117 -13.52 -6.15 2.10
C SER A 117 -12.17 -6.14 2.82
N MET A 118 -12.21 -6.28 4.15
CA MET A 118 -11.00 -6.40 4.97
C MET A 118 -10.23 -7.70 4.66
N ASP A 119 -10.93 -8.71 4.14
CA ASP A 119 -10.31 -9.96 3.70
C ASP A 119 -9.34 -9.77 2.54
N GLN A 120 -9.53 -8.73 1.71
CA GLN A 120 -8.67 -8.41 0.57
C GLN A 120 -7.43 -7.61 0.98
N VAL A 121 -7.38 -7.09 2.22
CA VAL A 121 -6.26 -6.28 2.72
C VAL A 121 -5.33 -7.16 3.55
N VAL A 122 -4.16 -7.44 2.98
CA VAL A 122 -3.09 -8.17 3.66
C VAL A 122 -2.48 -7.29 4.73
N TYR A 123 -2.12 -6.07 4.35
CA TYR A 123 -1.50 -5.09 5.23
C TYR A 123 -1.80 -3.66 4.74
N GLY A 124 -2.05 -2.74 5.65
CA GLY A 124 -2.18 -1.32 5.38
C GLY A 124 -1.45 -0.52 6.44
N ARG A 125 -0.82 0.58 6.04
CA ARG A 125 -0.14 1.53 6.92
C ARG A 125 -0.47 2.95 6.46
N ARG A 126 -0.86 3.80 7.40
CA ARG A 126 -1.14 5.22 7.18
C ARG A 126 -0.30 6.02 8.16
N ARG A 127 0.42 7.02 7.64
CA ARG A 127 1.27 7.92 8.40
C ARG A 127 0.94 9.36 8.07
N LEU A 128 0.77 10.18 9.12
CA LEU A 128 0.51 11.60 9.02
C LEU A 128 1.75 12.37 9.48
N TYR A 129 2.18 13.31 8.67
CA TYR A 129 3.36 14.13 8.87
C TYR A 129 2.96 15.60 8.96
N THR A 130 3.52 16.31 9.92
CA THR A 130 3.28 17.74 10.10
C THR A 130 4.57 18.48 10.47
N PHE A 131 4.73 19.73 10.07
CA PHE A 131 5.83 20.57 10.57
C PHE A 131 5.54 21.10 11.97
N GLU A 132 6.61 21.18 12.77
CA GLU A 132 6.60 21.97 13.98
C GLU A 132 7.17 23.35 13.65
N VAL A 133 6.41 24.41 13.95
CA VAL A 133 6.76 25.81 13.66
C VAL A 133 8.11 26.26 14.26
N ALA A 134 8.61 25.55 15.27
CA ALA A 134 9.85 25.90 15.98
C ALA A 134 11.14 25.32 15.37
N ILE A 135 11.05 24.36 14.45
CA ILE A 135 12.21 23.69 13.83
C ILE A 135 12.21 24.04 12.34
N ALA A 136 13.39 24.29 11.77
CA ALA A 136 13.52 24.56 10.33
C ALA A 136 12.76 23.49 9.49
N PRO A 137 11.86 23.90 8.59
CA PRO A 137 10.88 23.01 7.95
C PRO A 137 11.53 22.21 6.82
N VAL A 138 12.36 21.24 7.19
CA VAL A 138 13.05 20.34 6.24
C VAL A 138 12.66 18.89 6.47
N ILE A 139 12.38 18.51 7.73
CA ILE A 139 11.98 17.15 8.10
C ILE A 139 10.67 17.23 8.88
N PRO A 140 9.53 16.86 8.28
CA PRO A 140 8.25 16.89 8.99
C PRO A 140 8.23 15.79 10.07
N LYS A 141 7.59 16.09 11.19
CA LYS A 141 7.43 15.16 12.31
C LYS A 141 6.30 14.19 12.01
N LEU A 142 6.51 12.91 12.30
CA LEU A 142 5.44 11.92 12.32
C LEU A 142 4.48 12.26 13.46
N TRP A 143 3.25 12.65 13.11
CA TRP A 143 2.18 12.97 14.04
C TRP A 143 1.43 11.72 14.48
N HIS A 144 1.13 10.84 13.52
CA HIS A 144 0.31 9.67 13.76
C HIS A 144 0.67 8.54 12.80
N THR A 145 0.61 7.31 13.29
CA THR A 145 0.75 6.10 12.49
C THR A 145 -0.34 5.11 12.87
N SER A 146 -0.93 4.46 11.88
CA SER A 146 -1.90 3.38 12.08
C SER A 146 -1.68 2.29 11.06
N THR A 147 -1.85 1.04 11.49
CA THR A 147 -1.75 -0.15 10.64
C THR A 147 -3.04 -0.97 10.71
N TRP A 148 -3.40 -1.63 9.62
CA TRP A 148 -4.54 -2.54 9.53
C TRP A 148 -4.23 -3.68 8.56
N GLY A 149 -5.14 -4.64 8.41
CA GLY A 149 -4.98 -5.81 7.55
C GLY A 149 -5.10 -7.12 8.32
N THR A 150 -5.28 -8.21 7.58
CA THR A 150 -5.62 -9.52 8.14
C THR A 150 -4.48 -10.53 8.08
N CYS A 151 -3.47 -10.30 7.23
CA CYS A 151 -2.46 -11.31 6.86
C CYS A 151 -3.09 -12.69 6.60
N SER A 152 -4.30 -12.73 6.04
CA SER A 152 -5.04 -13.97 5.85
C SER A 152 -4.36 -14.87 4.80
N ALA A 153 -4.75 -16.14 4.75
CA ALA A 153 -4.26 -17.07 3.72
C ALA A 153 -4.80 -16.64 2.35
N LEU A 154 -3.94 -16.63 1.32
CA LEU A 154 -4.26 -16.05 0.02
C LEU A 154 -4.12 -17.10 -1.08
N THR A 155 -5.04 -17.06 -2.04
CA THR A 155 -4.95 -17.83 -3.30
C THR A 155 -4.76 -16.92 -4.51
N SER A 156 -4.55 -15.62 -4.29
CA SER A 156 -4.34 -14.66 -5.38
C SER A 156 -2.97 -14.89 -6.02
N ASP A 157 -2.92 -14.92 -7.34
CA ASP A 157 -1.69 -14.99 -8.12
C ASP A 157 -0.84 -13.73 -8.02
N LYS A 158 -1.44 -12.61 -7.59
CA LYS A 158 -0.74 -11.33 -7.42
C LYS A 158 -1.13 -10.67 -6.12
N LEU A 159 -0.13 -10.08 -5.45
CA LEU A 159 -0.36 -9.15 -4.35
C LEU A 159 0.04 -7.76 -4.80
N HIS A 160 -0.94 -6.88 -4.88
CA HIS A 160 -0.76 -5.50 -5.30
C HIS A 160 -0.20 -4.69 -4.15
N ILE A 161 0.79 -3.86 -4.45
CA ILE A 161 1.36 -2.87 -3.55
C ILE A 161 0.93 -1.50 -4.08
N THR A 162 0.22 -0.74 -3.26
CA THR A 162 -0.24 0.62 -3.58
C THR A 162 0.32 1.58 -2.55
N ARG A 163 1.09 2.57 -3.00
CA ARG A 163 1.68 3.61 -2.15
C ARG A 163 1.16 4.97 -2.61
N ILE A 164 0.58 5.74 -1.70
CA ILE A 164 -0.14 6.99 -1.97
C ILE A 164 0.44 8.08 -1.09
N ILE A 165 0.87 9.18 -1.69
CA ILE A 165 1.23 10.41 -1.00
C ILE A 165 0.10 11.41 -1.22
N VAL A 166 -0.37 12.03 -0.15
CA VAL A 166 -1.38 13.08 -0.16
C VAL A 166 -0.76 14.32 0.45
N THR A 167 -0.92 15.43 -0.25
CA THR A 167 -0.36 16.73 0.08
C THR A 167 -1.51 17.70 0.38
N SER A 168 -1.27 18.74 1.16
CA SER A 168 -2.31 19.76 1.41
C SER A 168 -1.80 21.19 1.37
N THR A 169 -0.49 21.40 1.24
CA THR A 169 0.08 22.74 1.10
C THR A 169 1.05 22.79 -0.08
N ALA A 170 1.38 24.00 -0.52
CA ALA A 170 2.36 24.20 -1.58
C ALA A 170 3.77 23.93 -1.05
N GLY A 171 4.58 23.21 -1.82
CA GLY A 171 5.93 22.86 -1.41
C GLY A 171 6.54 21.74 -2.25
N ILE A 172 7.60 21.17 -1.71
CA ILE A 172 8.26 19.98 -2.26
C ILE A 172 8.23 18.92 -1.16
N THR A 173 7.86 17.69 -1.51
CA THR A 173 7.92 16.52 -0.63
C THR A 173 8.81 15.46 -1.25
N PHE A 174 9.88 15.11 -0.54
CA PHE A 174 10.77 14.01 -0.86
C PHE A 174 10.23 12.74 -0.19
N VAL A 175 9.71 11.83 -1.03
CA VAL A 175 9.27 10.50 -0.62
C VAL A 175 10.44 9.55 -0.79
N SER A 176 10.88 8.91 0.30
CA SER A 176 12.00 7.97 0.30
C SER A 176 11.63 6.65 -0.40
N ASP A 177 12.65 5.90 -0.84
CA ASP A 177 12.47 4.52 -1.31
C ASP A 177 11.83 3.65 -0.22
N LEU A 178 11.09 2.61 -0.62
CA LEU A 178 10.47 1.66 0.29
C LEU A 178 10.81 0.23 -0.11
N ASN A 179 11.40 -0.52 0.80
CA ASN A 179 11.57 -1.97 0.64
C ASN A 179 10.42 -2.69 1.37
N VAL A 180 9.56 -3.35 0.60
CA VAL A 180 8.47 -4.18 1.12
C VAL A 180 8.96 -5.62 1.19
N VAL A 181 9.02 -6.16 2.40
CA VAL A 181 9.44 -7.54 2.67
C VAL A 181 8.23 -8.34 3.10
N LEU A 182 7.96 -9.42 2.38
CA LEU A 182 6.84 -10.30 2.61
C LEU A 182 7.37 -11.67 3.02
N ALA A 183 7.11 -12.06 4.27
CA ALA A 183 7.38 -13.40 4.75
C ALA A 183 6.17 -14.29 4.43
N VAL A 184 6.42 -15.38 3.70
CA VAL A 184 5.38 -16.33 3.32
C VAL A 184 5.78 -17.77 3.63
N ILE A 185 4.79 -18.61 3.83
CA ILE A 185 4.94 -20.05 3.88
C ILE A 185 4.14 -20.63 2.74
N VAL A 186 4.80 -21.37 1.86
CA VAL A 186 4.14 -22.12 0.80
C VAL A 186 3.92 -23.53 1.33
N ALA A 187 2.68 -23.97 1.42
CA ALA A 187 2.35 -25.30 1.89
C ALA A 187 1.22 -25.89 1.07
N LYS A 188 1.19 -27.22 0.97
CA LYS A 188 0.09 -27.94 0.36
C LYS A 188 -1.11 -27.92 1.31
N GLU A 189 -2.28 -27.54 0.79
CA GLU A 189 -3.55 -27.70 1.51
C GLU A 189 -4.32 -28.93 1.03
N ASP A 190 -5.24 -29.39 1.89
CA ASP A 190 -6.26 -30.33 1.47
C ASP A 190 -7.13 -29.70 0.38
N GLU A 191 -7.58 -30.52 -0.59
CA GLU A 191 -8.24 -30.03 -1.82
C GLU A 191 -9.53 -29.23 -1.54
N LEU A 192 -10.30 -29.65 -0.54
CA LEU A 192 -11.56 -29.02 -0.14
C LEU A 192 -11.37 -27.58 0.40
N PRO A 193 -10.50 -27.36 1.41
CA PRO A 193 -10.14 -26.00 1.86
C PRO A 193 -9.62 -25.09 0.74
N PHE A 194 -8.77 -25.60 -0.15
CA PHE A 194 -8.25 -24.84 -1.28
C PHE A 194 -9.36 -24.37 -2.22
N LEU A 195 -10.23 -25.29 -2.65
CA LEU A 195 -11.36 -24.99 -3.53
C LEU A 195 -12.35 -24.00 -2.89
N MET A 196 -12.62 -24.15 -1.60
CA MET A 196 -13.52 -23.24 -0.87
C MET A 196 -12.94 -21.83 -0.77
N ARG A 197 -11.61 -21.70 -0.57
CA ARG A 197 -10.95 -20.39 -0.55
C ARG A 197 -10.90 -19.75 -1.92
N GLN A 198 -10.56 -20.51 -2.96
CA GLN A 198 -10.55 -20.03 -4.33
C GLN A 198 -11.95 -19.54 -4.75
N LYS A 199 -13.00 -20.30 -4.41
CA LYS A 199 -14.38 -19.90 -4.66
C LYS A 199 -14.74 -18.59 -3.94
N ARG A 200 -14.36 -18.45 -2.66
CA ARG A 200 -14.57 -17.19 -1.91
C ARG A 200 -13.82 -16.01 -2.54
N SER A 201 -12.61 -16.24 -3.03
CA SER A 201 -11.83 -15.21 -3.74
C SER A 201 -12.48 -14.78 -5.05
N TYR A 202 -13.15 -15.70 -5.77
CA TYR A 202 -13.87 -15.38 -7.00
C TYR A 202 -15.24 -14.73 -6.78
N GLU A 203 -15.92 -15.01 -5.66
CA GLU A 203 -17.21 -14.40 -5.35
C GLU A 203 -17.10 -12.95 -4.83
N LEU A 204 -15.90 -12.56 -4.38
CA LEU A 204 -15.62 -11.20 -3.87
C LEU A 204 -15.00 -10.27 -4.92
N ALA A 205 -14.57 -10.80 -6.07
CA ALA A 205 -14.01 -10.07 -7.20
C ALA A 205 -15.09 -9.76 -8.25
#